data_AF-A0A6B2CTZ3-F1
#
_entry.id   AF-A0A6B2CTZ3-F1
#
_cell.length_a   1.000
_cell.length_b   1.000
_cell.length_c   1.000
_cell.angle_alpha   90.00
_cell.angle_beta   90.00
_cell.angle_gamma   90.00
#
_symmetry.space_group_name_H-M   'P 1'
#
loop_
_entity.id
_entity.type
_entity.pdbx_description
1 polymer ?
#
loop_
_entity_poly.entity_id
_entity_poly.type
_entity_poly.pdbx_seq_one_letter_code
_entity_poly.pdbx_strand_id
1 'polypeptide(L)' 'MEMLEVPGCPEGSMKAIAYIKEKQPNEVVFKTPDEGCVAVLRVVLPLFNYFVVDVYVEGDKHAVKARRGRT' A
#
# COMPACT_ATOMS: atom_id res chain seq x y z
N MET A 1 -6.83 -11.01 -4.12
CA MET A 1 -6.58 -9.78 -3.35
C MET A 1 -5.61 -10.15 -2.27
N GLU A 2 -4.39 -9.63 -2.33
CA GLU A 2 -3.35 -9.95 -1.35
C GLU A 2 -3.30 -8.86 -0.26
N MET A 3 -2.99 -9.25 0.97
CA MET A 3 -2.92 -8.34 2.11
C MET A 3 -1.52 -8.37 2.71
N LEU A 4 -0.95 -7.20 2.95
CA LEU A 4 0.35 -7.04 3.57
C LEU A 4 0.25 -6.06 4.74
N GLU A 5 0.64 -6.49 5.92
CA GLU A 5 0.84 -5.57 7.05
C GLU A 5 2.22 -4.93 6.96
N VAL A 6 2.24 -3.60 7.07
CA VAL A 6 3.46 -2.80 7.04
C VAL A 6 3.53 -1.92 8.28
N PRO A 7 4.73 -1.66 8.84
CA PRO A 7 4.90 -0.74 9.95
C PRO A 7 4.61 0.71 9.51
N GLY A 8 4.89 1.67 10.39
CA GLY A 8 4.91 3.09 10.03
C GLY A 8 5.96 3.42 8.98
N CYS A 9 5.84 4.61 8.39
CA CYS A 9 6.78 5.07 7.38
C CYS A 9 7.99 5.75 8.05
N PRO A 10 9.21 5.63 7.47
CA PRO A 10 9.50 5.27 6.08
C PRO A 10 9.58 3.75 5.79
N GLU A 11 9.82 2.91 6.79
CA GLU A 11 10.03 1.46 6.61
C GLU A 11 8.84 0.76 5.96
N GLY A 12 7.61 1.16 6.32
CA GLY A 12 6.39 0.59 5.75
C GLY A 12 6.28 0.80 4.24
N SER A 13 6.63 2.01 3.77
CA SER A 13 6.64 2.32 2.33
C SER A 13 7.68 1.47 1.58
N MET A 14 8.89 1.31 2.11
CA MET A 14 9.92 0.50 1.47
C MET A 14 9.51 -0.98 1.33
N LYS A 15 8.89 -1.55 2.38
CA LYS A 15 8.35 -2.93 2.31
C LYS A 15 7.22 -3.05 1.31
N ALA A 16 6.30 -2.10 1.27
CA ALA A 16 5.21 -2.09 0.29
C ALA A 16 5.75 -2.07 -1.14
N ILE A 17 6.74 -1.22 -1.42
CA ILE A 17 7.38 -1.12 -2.74
C ILE A 17 8.16 -2.38 -3.10
N ALA A 18 8.95 -2.94 -2.17
CA ALA A 18 9.68 -4.19 -2.40
C ALA A 18 8.70 -5.32 -2.78
N TYR A 19 7.59 -5.45 -2.05
CA TYR A 19 6.58 -6.46 -2.29
C TYR A 19 5.92 -6.33 -3.67
N ILE A 20 5.48 -5.12 -4.07
CA ILE A 20 4.83 -4.95 -5.40
C ILE A 20 5.82 -5.11 -6.56
N LYS A 21 7.10 -4.82 -6.36
CA LYS A 21 8.13 -5.05 -7.37
C LYS A 21 8.44 -6.53 -7.55
N GLU A 22 8.45 -7.29 -6.45
CA GLU A 22 8.74 -8.73 -6.47
C GLU A 22 7.54 -9.55 -6.95
N LYS A 23 6.35 -9.33 -6.39
CA LYS A 23 5.16 -10.15 -6.62
C LYS A 23 4.28 -9.65 -7.76
N GLN A 24 4.34 -8.35 -8.05
CA GLN A 24 3.50 -7.67 -9.04
C GLN A 24 1.99 -8.04 -8.99
N PRO A 25 1.35 -8.05 -7.80
CA PRO A 25 -0.05 -8.44 -7.67
C PRO A 25 -0.97 -7.50 -8.46
N ASN A 26 -2.05 -8.04 -9.01
CA ASN A 26 -3.05 -7.19 -9.67
C ASN A 26 -3.77 -6.26 -8.67
N GLU A 27 -3.92 -6.71 -7.42
CA GLU A 27 -4.59 -5.96 -6.35
C GLU A 27 -3.99 -6.34 -4.97
N VAL A 28 -3.67 -5.32 -4.17
CA VAL A 28 -3.03 -5.45 -2.86
C VAL A 28 -3.65 -4.49 -1.84
N VAL A 29 -3.69 -4.88 -0.57
CA VAL A 29 -4.01 -4.00 0.57
C VAL A 29 -2.82 -3.89 1.49
N PHE A 30 -2.39 -2.68 1.78
CA PHE A 30 -1.39 -2.39 2.81
C PHE A 30 -2.07 -1.94 4.09
N LYS A 31 -1.87 -2.65 5.20
CA LYS A 31 -2.38 -2.27 6.52
C LYS A 31 -1.26 -1.66 7.35
N THR A 32 -1.47 -0.47 7.89
CA THR A 32 -0.49 0.24 8.73
C THR A 32 -1.19 0.93 9.91
N PRO A 33 -0.61 0.91 11.12
CA PRO A 33 -1.15 1.69 12.25
C PRO A 33 -0.90 3.20 12.10
N ASP A 34 -0.07 3.61 11.14
CA ASP A 34 0.40 4.99 10.99
C ASP A 34 -0.32 5.71 9.85
N GLU A 35 -1.12 6.73 10.20
CA GLU A 35 -1.84 7.58 9.24
C GLU A 35 -0.88 8.37 8.33
N GLY A 36 0.28 8.78 8.85
CA GLY A 36 1.32 9.42 8.04
C GLY A 36 1.82 8.50 6.94
N CYS A 37 1.91 7.20 7.23
CA CYS A 37 2.33 6.21 6.24
C CYS A 37 1.29 6.00 5.13
N VAL A 38 -0.01 6.14 5.44
CA VAL A 38 -1.07 6.16 4.43
C VAL A 38 -0.83 7.28 3.41
N ALA A 39 -0.52 8.50 3.88
CA ALA A 39 -0.25 9.63 3.00
C ALA A 39 0.96 9.36 2.08
N VAL A 40 2.03 8.77 2.63
CA VAL A 40 3.22 8.37 1.84
C VAL A 40 2.85 7.32 0.79
N LEU A 41 2.11 6.27 1.16
CA LEU A 41 1.70 5.22 0.22
C LEU A 41 0.85 5.77 -0.93
N ARG A 42 -0.04 6.73 -0.66
CA ARG A 42 -0.85 7.39 -1.70
C ARG A 42 0.00 8.15 -2.72
N VAL A 43 1.17 8.65 -2.33
CA VAL A 43 2.09 9.37 -3.23
C VAL A 43 3.03 8.41 -3.95
N VAL A 44 3.59 7.42 -3.25
CA VAL A 44 4.63 6.56 -3.80
C VAL A 44 4.07 5.47 -4.70
N LEU A 45 2.93 4.85 -4.36
CA LEU A 45 2.37 3.73 -5.14
C LEU A 45 2.11 4.08 -6.63
N PRO A 46 1.55 5.26 -6.97
CA PRO A 46 1.36 5.65 -8.38
C PRO A 46 2.65 5.72 -9.19
N LEU A 47 3.79 6.05 -8.55
CA LEU A 47 5.11 6.08 -9.21
C LEU A 47 5.56 4.69 -9.69
N PHE A 48 4.98 3.63 -9.13
CA PHE A 48 5.25 2.23 -9.49
C PHE A 48 4.10 1.58 -10.27
N ASN A 49 3.21 2.37 -10.89
CA ASN A 49 2.03 1.89 -11.62
C ASN A 49 1.02 1.14 -10.72
N TYR A 50 0.86 1.56 -9.46
CA TYR A 50 -0.20 1.11 -8.56
C TYR A 50 -1.06 2.28 -8.10
N PHE A 51 -2.37 2.19 -8.33
CA PHE A 51 -3.32 3.24 -8.01
C PHE A 51 -4.13 2.88 -6.78
N VAL A 52 -4.17 3.79 -5.81
CA VAL A 52 -5.02 3.63 -4.62
C VAL A 52 -6.48 3.74 -5.05
N VAL A 53 -7.25 2.69 -4.80
CA VAL A 53 -8.68 2.60 -5.15
C VAL A 53 -9.57 2.79 -3.93
N ASP A 54 -9.06 2.51 -2.73
CA ASP A 54 -9.81 2.68 -1.49
C ASP A 54 -8.88 2.85 -0.29
N VAL A 55 -9.34 3.57 0.73
CA VAL A 55 -8.66 3.73 2.02
C VAL A 55 -9.71 3.63 3.12
N TYR A 56 -9.53 2.69 4.04
CA TYR A 56 -10.49 2.45 5.12
C TYR A 56 -9.77 2.09 6.42
N VAL A 57 -10.48 2.20 7.53
CA VAL A 57 -9.98 1.81 8.86
C VAL A 57 -10.50 0.41 9.18
N GLU A 58 -9.63 -0.48 9.61
CA GLU A 58 -9.96 -1.84 10.04
C GLU A 58 -9.37 -2.08 11.44
N GLY A 59 -10.20 -1.89 12.47
CA GLY A 59 -9.75 -1.88 13.86
C GLY A 59 -8.85 -0.67 14.15
N ASP A 60 -7.65 -0.91 14.67
CA ASP A 60 -6.65 0.12 14.98
C ASP A 60 -5.68 0.41 13.81
N LYS A 61 -5.94 -0.15 12.62
CA LYS A 61 -5.07 -0.01 11.44
C LYS A 61 -5.79 0.67 10.29
N HIS A 62 -5.03 1.45 9.53
CA HIS A 62 -5.43 2.03 8.26
C HIS A 62 -5.06 1.08 7.11
N ALA A 63 -6.03 0.77 6.26
CA ALA A 63 -5.87 -0.07 5.09
C ALA A 63 -5.85 0.77 3.82
N VAL A 64 -4.85 0.56 2.97
CA VAL A 64 -4.70 1.20 1.67
C VAL A 64 -4.82 0.15 0.59
N LYS A 65 -5.96 0.11 -0.10
CA LYS A 65 -6.20 -0.79 -1.22
C LYS A 65 -5.66 -0.16 -2.50
N ALA A 66 -4.77 -0.87 -3.18
CA ALA A 66 -4.16 -0.43 -4.43
C ALA A 66 -4.30 -1.50 -5.52
N ARG A 67 -4.43 -1.04 -6.76
CA ARG A 67 -4.56 -1.88 -7.94
C ARG A 67 -3.48 -1.54 -8.95
N ARG A 68 -2.88 -2.55 -9.55
CA ARG A 68 -1.90 -2.36 -10.64
C ARG A 68 -2.60 -1.74 -11.85
N GLY A 69 -1.99 -0.71 -12.43
CA GLY A 69 -2.44 -0.12 -13.68
C GLY A 69 -2.37 -1.13 -14.83
N ARG A 70 -3.28 -1.00 -15.80
CA ARG A 70 -3.15 -1.69 -17.08
C ARG A 70 -2.16 -0.89 -17.92
N THR A 71 -0.99 -1.45 -18.18
CA THR A 71 -0.07 -0.96 -19.21
C THR A 71 -0.52 -1.42 -20.58
#